data_AF-A0A800E8P2-F1
#
_entry.id   AF-A0A800E8P2-F1
#
_cell.length_a   1.000
_cell.length_b   1.000
_cell.length_c   1.000
_cell.angle_alpha   90.00
_cell.angle_beta   90.00
_cell.angle_gamma   90.00
#
_symmetry.space_group_name_H-M   'P 1'
#
loop_
_entity.id
_entity.type
_entity.pdbx_description
1 polymer ?
#
loop_
_entity_poly.entity_id
_entity_poly.type
_entity_poly.pdbx_seq_one_letter_code
_entity_poly.pdbx_strand_id
1 'polypeptide(L)'
;MKNSEIISKLASGVNPLNGESLPNDGLYNDPVIIRALFSAVQAMQGGSANNPTSKDKQKDNARKGKPKNAGMPWTQELKDKLSEEYKNGSTVEDLSISFERTEGAMKAELVRQGLMDVSEVNYPVRMEKIKTGFNNVTSGEDIDLDDDDLPFS
;
A
#
# COMPACT_ATOMS: atom_id res chain seq x y z
N MET A 1 12.17 19.62 -18.95
CA MET A 1 12.57 18.25 -18.54
C MET A 1 12.73 18.22 -17.03
N LYS A 2 12.24 17.20 -16.33
CA LYS A 2 12.42 17.09 -14.87
C LYS A 2 13.83 16.57 -14.55
N ASN A 3 14.41 16.95 -13.41
CA ASN A 3 15.76 16.49 -13.01
C ASN A 3 15.85 14.95 -12.92
N SER A 4 14.80 14.31 -12.41
CA SER A 4 14.71 12.84 -12.35
C SER A 4 14.74 12.18 -13.72
N GLU A 5 14.16 12.84 -14.74
CA GLU A 5 14.13 12.35 -16.12
C GLU A 5 15.50 12.43 -16.78
N ILE A 6 16.24 13.52 -16.53
CA ILE A 6 17.63 13.69 -17.00
C ILE A 6 18.51 12.58 -16.43
N ILE A 7 18.46 12.37 -15.11
CA ILE A 7 19.29 11.40 -14.41
C ILE A 7 18.89 9.97 -14.79
N SER A 8 17.59 9.71 -15.01
CA SER A 8 17.13 8.41 -15.50
C SER A 8 17.63 8.10 -16.91
N LYS A 9 17.67 9.08 -17.82
CA LYS A 9 18.23 8.86 -19.16
C LYS A 9 19.72 8.54 -19.10
N LEU A 10 20.48 9.25 -18.27
CA LEU A 10 21.90 8.97 -18.04
C LEU A 10 22.12 7.55 -17.48
N ALA A 11 21.31 7.14 -16.50
CA ALA A 11 21.39 5.80 -15.90
C ALA A 11 21.09 4.67 -16.89
N SER A 12 20.25 4.95 -17.89
CA SER A 12 19.93 4.03 -18.99
C SER A 12 20.93 4.08 -20.15
N GLY A 13 22.01 4.86 -20.04
CA GLY A 13 22.99 5.01 -21.11
C GLY A 13 22.49 5.86 -22.28
N VAL A 14 21.58 6.80 -22.04
CA VAL A 14 21.00 7.68 -23.08
C VAL A 14 21.35 9.14 -22.78
N ASN A 15 21.83 9.85 -23.79
CA ASN A 15 22.06 11.28 -23.71
C ASN A 15 20.72 12.01 -23.55
N PRO A 16 20.51 12.75 -22.45
CA PRO A 16 19.23 13.37 -22.16
C PRO A 16 18.85 14.50 -23.12
N LEU A 17 19.81 15.07 -23.85
CA LEU A 17 19.61 16.23 -24.71
C LEU A 17 19.22 15.85 -26.14
N ASN A 18 19.81 14.78 -26.69
CA ASN A 18 19.58 14.36 -28.08
C ASN A 18 18.97 12.96 -28.22
N GLY A 19 18.88 12.18 -27.14
CA GLY A 19 18.29 10.84 -27.14
C GLY A 19 19.19 9.75 -27.71
N GLU A 20 20.44 10.05 -28.05
CA GLU A 20 21.39 9.07 -28.57
C GLU A 20 21.97 8.21 -27.44
N SER A 21 22.42 7.00 -27.77
CA SER A 21 23.14 6.16 -26.83
C SER A 21 24.48 6.77 -26.44
N LEU A 22 24.80 6.71 -25.15
CA LEU A 22 26.10 7.08 -24.64
C LEU A 22 27.16 6.04 -25.05
N PRO A 23 28.44 6.44 -25.17
CA PRO A 23 29.53 5.53 -25.46
C PRO A 23 29.62 4.39 -24.44
N ASN A 24 29.93 3.17 -24.89
CA ASN A 24 30.00 1.96 -24.05
C ASN A 24 31.17 1.96 -23.04
N ASP A 25 32.17 2.81 -23.23
CA ASP A 25 33.36 2.95 -22.39
C ASP A 25 33.28 4.12 -21.38
N GLY A 26 32.14 4.84 -21.35
CA GLY A 26 31.95 5.96 -20.44
C GLY A 26 31.67 5.55 -18.99
N LEU A 27 32.01 6.43 -18.04
CA LEU A 27 31.73 6.28 -16.59
C LEU A 27 30.26 5.97 -16.28
N TYR A 28 29.33 6.35 -17.16
CA TYR A 28 27.91 6.08 -17.03
C TYR A 28 27.54 4.59 -17.16
N ASN A 29 28.41 3.76 -17.73
CA ASN A 29 28.22 2.30 -17.81
C ASN A 29 28.80 1.55 -16.60
N ASP A 30 29.51 2.24 -15.70
CA ASP A 30 30.04 1.61 -14.50
C ASP A 30 28.87 1.14 -13.59
N PRO A 31 28.82 -0.13 -13.18
CA PRO A 31 27.72 -0.65 -12.37
C PRO A 31 27.48 0.09 -11.06
N VAL A 32 28.50 0.68 -10.44
CA VAL A 32 28.37 1.50 -9.22
C VAL A 32 27.69 2.83 -9.56
N ILE A 33 28.10 3.47 -10.65
CA ILE A 33 27.52 4.73 -11.12
C ILE A 33 26.06 4.54 -11.55
N ILE A 34 25.75 3.49 -12.32
CA ILE A 34 24.37 3.16 -12.71
C ILE A 34 23.48 3.01 -11.48
N ARG A 35 23.91 2.23 -10.48
CA ARG A 35 23.16 2.04 -9.23
C ARG A 35 22.98 3.36 -8.47
N ALA A 36 24.00 4.20 -8.40
CA ALA A 36 23.93 5.50 -7.74
C ALA A 36 22.90 6.42 -8.42
N LEU A 37 22.92 6.49 -9.75
CA LEU A 37 21.97 7.31 -10.54
C LEU A 37 20.53 6.81 -10.37
N PHE A 38 20.27 5.51 -10.47
CA PHE A 38 18.93 4.94 -10.21
C PHE A 38 18.48 5.16 -8.76
N SER A 39 19.39 5.11 -7.79
CA SER A 39 19.07 5.40 -6.40
C SER A 39 18.66 6.86 -6.20
N ALA A 40 19.37 7.80 -6.84
CA ALA A 40 19.01 9.22 -6.83
C ALA A 40 17.63 9.46 -7.47
N VAL A 41 17.33 8.81 -8.60
CA VAL A 41 16.03 8.87 -9.29
C VAL A 41 14.90 8.37 -8.42
N GLN A 42 15.11 7.28 -7.67
CA GLN A 42 14.12 6.78 -6.72
C GLN A 42 13.90 7.75 -5.56
N ALA A 43 14.98 8.26 -4.97
CA ALA A 43 14.91 9.23 -3.86
C ALA A 43 14.14 10.50 -4.24
N MET A 44 14.36 11.03 -5.46
CA MET A 44 13.63 12.19 -5.99
C MET A 44 12.14 11.91 -6.24
N GLN A 45 11.76 10.67 -6.52
CA GLN A 45 10.37 10.25 -6.75
C GLN A 45 9.65 9.87 -5.45
N GLY A 46 10.26 10.09 -4.27
CA GLY A 46 9.70 9.70 -2.99
C GLY A 46 9.88 8.21 -2.65
N GLY A 47 10.57 7.46 -3.52
CA GLY A 47 11.06 6.12 -3.22
C GLY A 47 12.31 6.23 -2.36
N SER A 48 12.17 6.09 -1.04
CA SER A 48 13.34 6.01 -0.15
C SER A 48 14.32 4.97 -0.68
N ALA A 49 15.52 5.40 -1.11
CA ALA A 49 16.60 4.54 -1.61
C ALA A 49 17.08 3.50 -0.57
N ASN A 50 16.58 3.60 0.67
CA ASN A 50 16.83 2.70 1.78
C ASN A 50 15.70 1.68 2.00
N ASN A 51 14.72 1.58 1.10
CA ASN A 51 13.73 0.51 1.21
C ASN A 51 14.40 -0.77 0.69
N PRO A 52 14.72 -1.76 1.54
CA PRO A 52 15.27 -3.02 1.09
C PRO A 52 14.37 -3.56 -0.03
N THR A 53 14.98 -4.09 -1.09
CA THR A 53 14.20 -4.70 -2.16
C THR A 53 13.22 -5.68 -1.56
N SER A 54 12.06 -5.87 -2.19
CA SER A 54 11.04 -6.82 -1.71
C SER A 54 11.64 -8.19 -1.35
N LYS A 55 12.70 -8.62 -2.06
CA LYS A 55 13.44 -9.86 -1.78
C LYS A 55 14.34 -9.78 -0.54
N ASP A 56 15.03 -8.66 -0.31
CA ASP A 56 15.90 -8.52 0.86
C ASP A 56 15.07 -8.45 2.15
N LYS A 57 13.95 -7.74 2.13
CA LYS A 57 13.02 -7.69 3.27
C LYS A 57 12.41 -9.05 3.59
N GLN A 58 12.04 -9.83 2.58
CA GLN A 58 11.54 -11.19 2.76
C GLN A 58 12.60 -12.11 3.38
N LYS A 59 13.86 -12.01 2.94
CA LYS A 59 14.99 -12.75 3.54
C LYS A 59 15.21 -12.36 5.00
N ASP A 60 15.15 -11.07 5.31
CA ASP A 60 15.28 -10.58 6.68
C ASP A 60 14.12 -11.03 7.57
N ASN A 61 12.90 -11.07 7.03
CA ASN A 61 11.73 -11.61 7.73
C ASN A 61 11.93 -13.09 8.07
N ALA A 62 12.39 -13.90 7.11
CA ALA A 62 12.70 -15.31 7.32
C ALA A 62 13.76 -15.49 8.42
N ARG A 63 14.84 -14.70 8.39
CA ARG A 63 15.88 -14.72 9.44
C ARG A 63 15.34 -14.37 10.83
N LYS A 64 14.31 -13.53 10.90
CA LYS A 64 13.66 -13.08 12.15
C LYS A 64 12.47 -13.96 12.57
N GLY A 65 12.19 -15.06 11.85
CA GLY A 65 11.02 -15.91 12.11
C GLY A 65 9.68 -15.20 11.88
N LYS A 66 9.65 -14.15 11.05
CA LYS A 66 8.43 -13.39 10.73
C LYS A 66 7.81 -13.92 9.44
N PRO A 67 6.48 -13.73 9.26
CA PRO A 67 5.83 -14.01 7.98
C PRO A 67 6.56 -13.29 6.84
N LYS A 68 6.68 -13.96 5.69
CA LYS A 68 7.49 -13.49 4.56
C LYS A 68 7.10 -12.09 4.13
N ASN A 69 5.80 -11.78 4.09
CA ASN A 69 5.28 -10.49 3.68
C ASN A 69 5.03 -9.51 4.84
N ALA A 70 5.57 -9.78 6.04
CA ALA A 70 5.44 -8.86 7.17
C ALA A 70 6.02 -7.47 6.86
N GLY A 71 5.19 -6.44 7.05
CA GLY A 71 5.55 -5.04 6.76
C GLY A 71 5.77 -4.72 5.28
N MET A 72 5.45 -5.64 4.37
CA MET A 72 5.43 -5.35 2.93
C MET A 72 4.24 -4.44 2.60
N PRO A 73 4.36 -3.53 1.62
CA PRO A 73 3.24 -2.70 1.20
C PRO A 73 2.06 -3.54 0.71
N TRP A 74 0.84 -3.02 0.82
CA TRP A 74 -0.36 -3.61 0.23
C TRP A 74 -0.53 -3.06 -1.18
N THR A 75 -0.51 -3.92 -2.19
CA THR A 75 -0.89 -3.57 -3.56
C THR A 75 -2.41 -3.63 -3.69
N GLN A 76 -2.98 -2.94 -4.69
CA GLN A 76 -4.43 -2.99 -4.93
C GLN A 76 -4.91 -4.42 -5.18
N GLU A 77 -4.18 -5.18 -5.99
CA GLU A 77 -4.46 -6.60 -6.26
C GLU A 77 -4.54 -7.45 -4.99
N LEU A 78 -3.62 -7.25 -4.03
CA LEU A 78 -3.66 -7.98 -2.75
C LEU A 78 -4.85 -7.57 -1.89
N LYS A 79 -5.27 -6.31 -1.95
CA LYS A 79 -6.45 -5.83 -1.21
C LYS A 79 -7.73 -6.42 -1.78
N ASP A 80 -7.84 -6.43 -3.11
CA ASP A 80 -9.00 -6.98 -3.83
C ASP A 80 -9.11 -8.48 -3.54
N LYS A 81 -8.00 -9.22 -3.67
CA LYS A 81 -7.95 -10.65 -3.34
C LYS A 81 -8.32 -10.93 -1.88
N LEU A 82 -7.81 -10.13 -0.94
CA LEU A 82 -8.17 -10.26 0.48
C LEU A 82 -9.68 -10.06 0.68
N SER A 83 -10.25 -9.03 0.04
CA SER A 83 -11.68 -8.75 0.14
C SER A 83 -12.54 -9.88 -0.39
N GLU A 84 -12.12 -10.49 -1.50
CA GLU A 84 -12.81 -11.60 -2.14
C GLU A 84 -12.77 -12.85 -1.28
N GLU A 85 -11.58 -13.29 -0.86
CA GLU A 85 -11.41 -14.50 -0.05
C GLU A 85 -12.13 -14.38 1.30
N TYR A 86 -12.13 -13.18 1.91
CA TYR A 86 -12.86 -12.93 3.16
C TYR A 86 -14.38 -12.98 2.96
N LYS A 87 -14.91 -12.37 1.88
CA LYS A 87 -16.34 -12.45 1.55
C LYS A 87 -16.78 -13.87 1.21
N ASN A 88 -15.88 -14.69 0.68
CA ASN A 88 -16.10 -16.12 0.43
C ASN A 88 -16.04 -16.98 1.71
N GLY A 89 -15.86 -16.38 2.88
CA GLY A 89 -15.91 -17.06 4.18
C GLY A 89 -14.57 -17.56 4.70
N SER A 90 -13.45 -17.19 4.08
CA SER A 90 -12.12 -17.56 4.59
C SER A 90 -11.87 -16.88 5.93
N THR A 91 -11.35 -17.63 6.90
CA THR A 91 -11.03 -17.08 8.22
C THR A 91 -9.78 -16.20 8.16
N VAL A 92 -9.65 -15.29 9.13
CA VAL A 92 -8.44 -14.43 9.22
C VAL A 92 -7.17 -15.26 9.40
N GLU A 93 -7.26 -16.41 10.07
CA GLU A 93 -6.16 -17.34 10.27
C GLU A 93 -5.70 -17.93 8.92
N ASP A 94 -6.64 -18.47 8.13
CA ASP A 94 -6.35 -19.02 6.80
C ASP A 94 -5.74 -17.98 5.86
N LEU A 95 -6.32 -16.77 5.88
CA LEU A 95 -5.85 -15.62 5.12
C LEU A 95 -4.43 -15.21 5.55
N SER A 96 -4.12 -15.27 6.85
CA SER A 96 -2.78 -14.94 7.33
C SER A 96 -1.71 -15.88 6.77
N ILE A 97 -2.05 -17.17 6.65
CA ILE A 97 -1.19 -18.21 6.10
C ILE A 97 -1.05 -18.01 4.59
N SER A 98 -2.16 -17.85 3.86
CA SER A 98 -2.14 -17.73 2.40
C SER A 98 -1.44 -16.46 1.91
N PHE A 99 -1.60 -15.33 2.61
CA PHE A 99 -0.92 -14.07 2.30
C PHE A 99 0.49 -13.97 2.88
N GLU A 100 0.93 -14.95 3.68
CA GLU A 100 2.19 -14.93 4.45
C GLU A 100 2.35 -13.63 5.25
N ARG A 101 1.28 -13.19 5.93
CA ARG A 101 1.21 -11.97 6.74
C ARG A 101 0.69 -12.28 8.12
N THR A 102 0.98 -11.42 9.09
CA THR A 102 0.42 -11.54 10.43
C THR A 102 -1.10 -11.31 10.41
N GLU A 103 -1.87 -12.02 11.22
CA GLU A 103 -3.32 -11.79 11.39
C GLU A 103 -3.64 -10.31 11.66
N GLY A 104 -2.83 -9.64 12.49
CA GLY A 104 -3.04 -8.22 12.77
C GLY A 104 -2.94 -7.32 11.52
N ALA A 105 -2.11 -7.69 10.55
CA ALA A 105 -2.03 -6.97 9.29
C ALA A 105 -3.26 -7.25 8.40
N MET A 106 -3.81 -8.47 8.46
CA MET A 106 -5.03 -8.85 7.75
C MET A 106 -6.24 -8.10 8.33
N LYS A 107 -6.46 -8.18 9.64
CA LYS A 107 -7.56 -7.47 10.33
C LYS A 107 -7.48 -5.96 10.11
N ALA A 108 -6.29 -5.37 10.22
CA ALA A 108 -6.12 -3.95 9.95
C ALA A 108 -6.48 -3.55 8.51
N GLU A 109 -6.17 -4.38 7.50
CA GLU A 109 -6.56 -4.09 6.12
C GLU A 109 -8.06 -4.33 5.90
N LEU A 110 -8.66 -5.34 6.50
CA LEU A 110 -10.12 -5.56 6.45
C LEU A 110 -10.89 -4.37 7.07
N VAL A 111 -10.40 -3.85 8.20
CA VAL A 111 -10.95 -2.63 8.82
C VAL A 111 -10.82 -1.42 7.88
N ARG A 112 -9.66 -1.23 7.24
CA ARG A 112 -9.47 -0.15 6.24
C ARG A 112 -10.40 -0.28 5.03
N GLN A 113 -10.74 -1.51 4.64
CA GLN A 113 -11.67 -1.78 3.56
C GLN A 113 -13.15 -1.74 3.99
N GLY A 114 -13.44 -1.53 5.28
CA GLY A 114 -14.79 -1.51 5.83
C GLY A 114 -15.46 -2.89 5.89
N LEU A 115 -14.67 -3.98 5.82
CA LEU A 115 -15.17 -5.36 5.88
C LEU A 115 -15.18 -5.94 7.30
N MET A 116 -14.51 -5.26 8.24
CA MET A 116 -14.44 -5.63 9.64
C MET A 116 -14.58 -4.36 10.48
N ASP A 117 -15.31 -4.45 11.59
CA ASP A 117 -15.46 -3.32 12.50
C ASP A 117 -14.18 -3.09 13.32
N VAL A 118 -13.90 -1.82 13.68
CA VAL A 118 -12.71 -1.48 14.47
C VAL A 118 -12.78 -2.02 15.91
N SER A 119 -13.96 -2.31 16.43
CA SER A 119 -14.12 -2.93 17.76
C SER A 119 -13.66 -4.39 17.81
N GLU A 120 -13.57 -5.06 16.65
CA GLU A 120 -13.08 -6.44 16.53
C GLU A 120 -11.55 -6.55 16.66
N VAL A 121 -10.83 -5.43 16.77
CA VAL A 121 -9.37 -5.37 16.92
C VAL A 121 -8.94 -4.74 18.24
N ASN A 122 -8.13 -5.46 19.01
CA ASN A 122 -7.62 -5.01 20.31
C ASN A 122 -6.37 -4.11 20.22
N TYR A 123 -6.23 -3.34 19.14
CA TYR A 123 -5.09 -2.43 18.95
C TYR A 123 -5.44 -1.29 17.99
N PRO A 124 -4.78 -0.12 18.13
CA PRO A 124 -5.06 1.02 17.29
C PRO A 124 -4.68 0.74 15.82
N VAL A 125 -5.67 0.73 14.93
CA VAL A 125 -5.44 0.67 13.49
C VAL A 125 -5.01 2.05 13.01
N ARG A 126 -3.78 2.18 12.53
CA ARG A 126 -3.27 3.43 11.94
C ARG A 126 -3.99 3.67 10.60
N MET A 127 -5.03 4.49 10.65
CA MET A 127 -5.74 5.05 9.50
C MET A 127 -4.93 6.24 8.96
N GLU A 128 -3.86 6.01 8.19
CA GLU A 128 -3.20 7.14 7.49
C GLU A 128 -4.16 7.74 6.47
N LYS A 129 -4.27 9.08 6.47
CA LYS A 129 -5.11 9.98 5.64
C LYS A 129 -5.83 9.30 4.46
N ILE A 130 -6.91 8.58 4.76
CA ILE A 130 -7.98 8.39 3.78
C ILE A 130 -8.50 9.81 3.53
N LYS A 131 -8.29 10.34 2.33
CA LYS A 131 -8.89 11.60 1.92
C LYS A 131 -10.39 11.49 2.24
N THR A 132 -10.84 12.39 3.10
CA THR A 132 -12.20 12.75 3.44
C THR A 132 -13.21 12.24 2.41
N GLY A 133 -13.97 11.22 2.79
CA GLY A 133 -15.02 10.63 1.95
C GLY A 133 -15.95 9.67 2.69
N PHE A 134 -15.81 9.53 4.01
CA PHE A 134 -16.77 8.80 4.86
C PHE A 134 -17.40 9.80 5.83
N ASN A 135 -18.23 10.69 5.28
CA ASN A 135 -19.26 11.35 6.07
C ASN A 135 -20.61 10.81 5.61
N ASN A 136 -21.15 9.97 6.48
CA ASN A 136 -22.53 10.01 6.94
C ASN A 136 -23.63 9.45 6.03
N VAL A 137 -23.90 8.14 6.17
CA VAL A 137 -25.25 7.55 6.25
C VAL A 137 -25.05 6.26 7.06
N THR A 138 -25.28 6.24 8.38
CA THR A 138 -26.58 5.90 8.97
C THR A 138 -26.71 6.36 10.43
N SER A 139 -27.96 6.54 10.84
CA SER A 139 -28.55 6.71 12.19
C SER A 139 -28.92 8.14 12.60
N GLY A 140 -30.24 8.32 12.78
CA GLY A 140 -30.90 9.55 13.23
C GLY A 140 -32.29 9.68 12.61
N GLU A 141 -33.21 8.80 12.99
CA GLU A 141 -34.65 9.03 12.88
C GLU A 141 -35.00 10.34 13.58
N ASP A 142 -35.66 11.25 12.86
CA ASP A 142 -36.61 12.24 13.38
C ASP A 142 -37.69 12.35 12.30
N ILE A 143 -38.64 11.43 12.30
CA ILE A 143 -39.91 11.60 11.60
C ILE A 143 -40.86 12.13 12.66
N ASP A 144 -41.10 13.45 12.61
CA ASP A 144 -42.18 14.10 13.33
C ASP A 144 -43.49 13.39 12.98
N LEU A 145 -44.02 12.65 13.95
CA LEU A 145 -45.38 12.15 13.92
C LEU A 145 -46.28 13.34 14.22
N ASP A 146 -46.96 13.87 13.18
CA ASP A 146 -48.01 14.86 13.34
C ASP A 146 -49.11 14.31 14.27
N ASP A 147 -49.34 15.00 15.39
CA ASP A 147 -50.31 14.69 16.46
C ASP A 147 -51.79 14.86 16.04
N ASP A 148 -52.11 14.94 14.74
CA ASP A 148 -53.42 15.39 14.24
C ASP A 148 -54.37 14.28 13.73
N ASP A 149 -54.07 12.99 13.94
CA ASP A 149 -54.96 11.90 13.48
C ASP A 149 -55.24 10.81 14.54
N LEU A 150 -55.55 11.22 15.77
CA LEU A 150 -56.24 10.36 16.74
C LEU A 150 -57.77 10.63 16.71
N PRO A 151 -58.60 9.71 16.20
CA PRO A 151 -60.04 9.81 16.39
C PRO A 151 -60.40 9.51 17.85
N PHE A 152 -61.16 10.43 18.46
CA PHE A 152 -61.74 10.31 19.80
C PHE A 152 -62.67 9.10 19.95
N SER A 153 -62.51 8.40 21.08
CA SER A 153 -63.39 7.42 21.76
C SER A 153 -63.76 6.12 21.02
#